data_AF-A0A8R7U0P3-F1
#
_entry.id   AF-A0A8R7U0P3-F1
#
_cell.length_a   1.000
_cell.length_b   1.000
_cell.length_c   1.000
_cell.angle_alpha   90.00
_cell.angle_beta   90.00
_cell.angle_gamma   90.00
#
_symmetry.space_group_name_H-M   'P 1'
#
loop_
_entity.id
_entity.type
_entity.pdbx_description
1 polymer ?
#
loop_
_entity_poly.entity_id
_entity_poly.type
_entity_poly.pdbx_seq_one_letter_code
_entity_poly.pdbx_strand_id
1 'polypeptide(L)'
;MSNPCECCQIKLKFLRQINGNFMHSLVIPEWFVNQFGGKIWGTVRLETSDGNMYDVGVTESMNRTILKSGWATFVDTNQIEENYSLMFRYLGNARFEVTIFDSNGKEKAWCCSG
;
A
#
# COMPACT_ATOMS: atom_id res chain seq x y z
N MET A 1 16.36 27.14 10.39
CA MET A 1 15.88 25.76 10.16
C MET A 1 14.44 25.86 9.75
N SER A 2 14.19 25.98 8.45
CA SER A 2 12.84 26.12 7.90
C SER A 2 12.15 24.76 8.00
N ASN A 3 11.05 24.69 8.76
CA ASN A 3 10.13 23.57 8.68
C ASN A 3 9.67 23.44 7.22
N PRO A 4 9.75 22.24 6.60
CA PRO A 4 9.21 22.06 5.26
C PRO A 4 7.73 22.43 5.27
N CYS A 5 7.28 23.19 4.27
CA CYS A 5 5.89 23.63 4.23
C CYS A 5 4.95 22.41 4.16
N GLU A 6 3.83 22.49 4.87
CA GLU A 6 2.78 21.47 4.87
C GLU A 6 2.11 21.32 3.48
N CYS A 7 2.35 22.29 2.58
CA CYS A 7 1.88 22.31 1.19
C CYS A 7 2.74 21.45 0.22
N CYS A 8 3.97 21.09 0.61
CA CYS A 8 4.88 20.22 -0.17
C CYS A 8 4.85 18.76 0.31
N GLN A 9 3.79 18.34 1.03
CA GLN A 9 3.51 16.93 1.25
C GLN A 9 3.20 16.31 -0.11
N ILE A 10 4.23 15.95 -0.86
CA ILE A 10 4.13 15.08 -2.03
C ILE A 10 3.46 13.82 -1.49
N LYS A 11 2.13 13.75 -1.62
CA LYS A 11 1.36 12.55 -1.34
C LYS A 11 1.74 11.59 -2.45
N LEU A 12 2.91 10.97 -2.31
CA LEU A 12 3.42 9.98 -3.23
C LEU A 12 2.38 8.87 -3.28
N LYS A 13 1.85 8.64 -4.48
CA LYS A 13 0.85 7.62 -4.73
C LYS A 13 1.31 6.72 -5.84
N PHE A 14 0.98 5.45 -5.72
CA PHE A 14 1.04 4.53 -6.85
C PHE A 14 -0.22 3.68 -6.88
N LEU A 15 -0.66 3.34 -8.08
CA LEU A 15 -1.75 2.42 -8.31
C LEU A 15 -1.17 1.06 -8.66
N ARG A 16 -1.76 0.00 -8.13
CA ARG A 16 -1.42 -1.37 -8.50
C ARG A 16 -2.68 -2.17 -8.78
N GLN A 17 -2.78 -2.70 -10.00
CA GLN A 17 -3.76 -3.73 -10.31
C GLN A 17 -3.27 -5.10 -9.84
N ILE A 18 -4.19 -5.88 -9.29
CA ILE A 18 -3.98 -7.19 -8.67
C ILE A 18 -4.29 -8.26 -9.69
N ASN A 19 -3.27 -8.97 -10.18
CA ASN A 19 -3.39 -10.00 -11.21
C ASN A 19 -2.48 -11.19 -10.88
N GLY A 20 -2.84 -12.40 -11.31
CA GLY A 20 -1.99 -13.60 -11.20
C GLY A 20 -1.77 -14.07 -9.75
N ASN A 21 -0.53 -14.43 -9.38
CA ASN A 21 -0.21 -14.93 -8.04
C ASN A 21 -0.03 -13.80 -7.00
N PHE A 22 -1.08 -12.99 -6.82
CA PHE A 22 -1.06 -11.81 -5.95
C PHE A 22 -1.27 -12.13 -4.46
N MET A 23 -1.75 -13.33 -4.13
CA MET A 23 -2.11 -13.72 -2.76
C MET A 23 -0.93 -13.66 -1.79
N HIS A 24 0.29 -13.93 -2.28
CA HIS A 24 1.45 -14.11 -1.40
C HIS A 24 2.37 -12.90 -1.33
N SER A 25 2.30 -11.97 -2.28
CA SER A 25 3.16 -10.80 -2.28
C SER A 25 2.74 -9.70 -3.24
N LEU A 26 3.19 -8.48 -2.96
CA LEU A 26 3.07 -7.32 -3.85
C LEU A 26 4.44 -6.67 -4.06
N VAL A 27 4.82 -6.42 -5.32
CA VAL A 27 6.03 -5.66 -5.65
C VAL A 27 5.71 -4.17 -5.64
N ILE A 28 6.45 -3.39 -4.85
CA ILE A 28 6.38 -1.93 -4.87
C ILE A 28 7.15 -1.41 -6.10
N PRO A 29 6.61 -0.45 -6.87
CA PRO A 29 7.32 0.13 -8.01
C PRO A 29 8.68 0.72 -7.61
N GLU A 30 9.73 0.39 -8.37
CA GLU A 30 11.10 0.83 -8.08
C GLU A 30 11.23 2.35 -8.03
N TRP A 31 10.60 3.06 -8.99
CA TRP A 31 10.60 4.53 -9.02
C TRP A 31 10.07 5.15 -7.73
N PHE A 32 9.14 4.47 -7.06
CA PHE A 32 8.54 4.90 -5.81
C PHE A 32 9.50 4.69 -4.64
N VAL A 33 10.15 3.52 -4.58
CA VAL A 33 11.19 3.22 -3.58
C VAL A 33 12.36 4.20 -3.69
N ASN A 34 12.75 4.56 -4.92
CA ASN A 34 13.83 5.49 -5.20
C ASN A 34 13.58 6.91 -4.67
N GLN A 35 12.32 7.30 -4.44
CA GLN A 35 11.99 8.59 -3.79
C GLN A 35 12.50 8.67 -2.35
N PHE A 36 12.78 7.52 -1.72
CA PHE A 36 13.26 7.42 -0.34
C PHE A 36 14.75 7.05 -0.26
N GLY A 37 15.51 7.30 -1.33
CA GLY A 37 16.94 6.98 -1.40
C GLY A 37 17.24 5.48 -1.31
N GLY A 38 16.29 4.64 -1.76
CA GLY A 38 16.42 3.19 -1.67
C GLY A 38 16.27 2.62 -0.26
N LYS A 39 15.90 3.44 0.74
CA LYS A 39 15.71 2.97 2.12
C LYS A 39 14.49 2.06 2.20
N ILE A 40 14.71 0.83 2.65
CA ILE A 40 13.68 -0.18 2.83
C ILE A 40 13.20 -0.15 4.29
N TRP A 41 11.88 -0.19 4.47
CA TRP A 41 11.26 -0.39 5.79
C TRP A 41 11.34 -1.86 6.16
N GLY A 42 11.56 -2.25 7.42
CA GLY A 42 11.43 -3.67 7.81
C GLY A 42 9.96 -4.13 7.77
N THR A 43 9.07 -3.27 8.26
CA THR A 43 7.62 -3.45 8.27
C THR A 43 6.99 -2.12 7.88
N VAL A 44 5.92 -2.17 7.08
CA VAL A 44 5.06 -1.02 6.79
C VAL A 44 3.69 -1.24 7.39
N ARG A 45 2.97 -0.15 7.66
CA ARG A 45 1.58 -0.20 8.09
C ARG A 45 0.66 0.22 6.95
N LEU A 46 -0.26 -0.65 6.58
CA LEU A 46 -1.33 -0.36 5.63
C LEU A 46 -2.58 0.05 6.40
N GLU A 47 -3.17 1.17 6.03
CA GLU A 47 -4.37 1.75 6.62
C GLU A 47 -5.45 1.83 5.54
N THR A 48 -6.54 1.11 5.71
CA THR A 48 -7.67 1.13 4.76
C THR A 48 -8.58 2.33 5.03
N SER A 49 -9.40 2.72 4.05
CA SER A 49 -10.32 3.87 4.16
C SER A 49 -11.31 3.76 5.34
N ASP A 50 -11.49 2.57 5.91
CA ASP A 50 -12.34 2.28 7.07
C ASP A 50 -11.60 2.38 8.43
N GLY A 51 -10.31 2.72 8.40
CA GLY A 51 -9.47 2.89 9.59
C GLY A 51 -8.81 1.61 10.08
N ASN A 52 -9.03 0.45 9.44
CA ASN A 52 -8.33 -0.78 9.81
C ASN A 52 -6.83 -0.70 9.47
N MET A 53 -6.00 -1.25 10.34
CA MET A 53 -4.54 -1.18 10.22
C MET A 53 -3.92 -2.58 10.16
N TYR A 54 -2.96 -2.76 9.25
CA TYR A 54 -2.29 -4.02 8.99
C TYR A 54 -0.78 -3.81 8.96
N ASP A 55 -0.04 -4.52 9.80
CA ASP A 55 1.42 -4.52 9.76
C ASP A 55 1.89 -5.57 8.74
N VAL A 56 2.58 -5.11 7.70
CA VAL A 56 3.03 -5.92 6.56
C VAL A 56 4.54 -5.86 6.45
N GLY A 57 5.18 -7.03 6.51
CA GLY A 57 6.63 -7.15 6.40
C GLY A 57 7.10 -6.92 4.98
N VAL A 58 8.19 -6.18 4.84
CA VAL A 58 8.84 -5.90 3.57
C VAL A 58 10.09 -6.77 3.44
N THR A 59 10.34 -7.29 2.26
CA THR A 59 11.53 -8.08 1.93
C THR A 59 12.10 -7.61 0.61
N GLU A 60 13.42 -7.69 0.47
CA GLU A 60 14.10 -7.44 -0.79
C GLU A 60 14.44 -8.78 -1.47
N SER A 61 14.15 -8.90 -2.76
CA SER A 61 14.58 -10.04 -3.57
C SER A 61 14.81 -9.60 -5.00
N MET A 62 15.95 -9.97 -5.60
CA MET A 62 16.31 -9.60 -6.97
C MET A 62 16.16 -8.09 -7.24
N ASN A 63 16.62 -7.24 -6.32
CA ASN A 63 16.51 -5.78 -6.36
C ASN A 63 15.06 -5.25 -6.41
N ARG A 64 14.09 -6.04 -5.95
CA ARG A 64 12.68 -5.64 -5.84
C ARG A 64 12.29 -5.56 -4.38
N THR A 65 11.60 -4.49 -4.02
CA THR A 65 10.96 -4.32 -2.72
C THR A 65 9.58 -4.97 -2.74
N ILE A 66 9.37 -5.92 -1.83
CA ILE A 66 8.22 -6.83 -1.84
C ILE A 66 7.49 -6.76 -0.49
N LEU A 67 6.18 -6.48 -0.51
CA LEU A 67 5.28 -6.74 0.61
C LEU A 67 5.00 -8.24 0.66
N LYS A 68 5.31 -8.90 1.78
CA LYS A 68 5.25 -10.38 1.87
C LYS A 68 4.59 -10.88 3.14
N SER A 69 5.22 -10.66 4.30
CA SER A 69 4.65 -11.13 5.58
C SER A 69 3.39 -10.33 5.91
N GLY A 70 2.29 -10.99 6.28
CA GLY A 70 1.01 -10.33 6.58
C GLY A 70 0.22 -9.84 5.35
N TRP A 71 0.81 -9.88 4.15
CA TRP A 71 0.14 -9.46 2.91
C TRP A 71 -1.07 -10.35 2.57
N ALA A 72 -0.94 -11.67 2.68
CA ALA A 72 -2.06 -12.59 2.43
C ALA A 72 -3.24 -12.30 3.37
N THR A 73 -2.97 -12.08 4.66
CA THR A 73 -4.00 -11.70 5.64
C THR A 73 -4.68 -10.38 5.26
N PHE A 74 -3.93 -9.38 4.80
CA PHE A 74 -4.51 -8.13 4.29
C PHE A 74 -5.45 -8.38 3.10
N VAL A 75 -5.03 -9.19 2.11
CA VAL A 75 -5.83 -9.54 0.93
C VAL A 75 -7.11 -10.27 1.32
N ASP A 76 -7.00 -11.30 2.17
CA ASP A 76 -8.12 -12.13 2.61
C ASP A 76 -9.13 -11.31 3.44
N THR A 77 -8.65 -10.53 4.40
CA THR A 77 -9.52 -9.75 5.30
C THR A 77 -10.30 -8.68 4.54
N ASN A 78 -9.65 -8.05 3.56
CA ASN A 78 -10.29 -7.03 2.72
C ASN A 78 -11.04 -7.60 1.53
N GLN A 79 -11.08 -8.94 1.37
CA GLN A 79 -11.70 -9.65 0.24
C GLN A 79 -11.29 -9.01 -1.10
N ILE A 80 -9.97 -8.90 -1.31
CA ILE A 80 -9.39 -8.38 -2.55
C ILE A 80 -9.33 -9.52 -3.57
N GLU A 81 -9.91 -9.29 -4.74
CA GLU A 81 -10.00 -10.28 -5.81
C GLU A 81 -9.12 -9.90 -7.01
N GLU A 82 -8.99 -10.82 -7.97
CA GLU A 82 -8.28 -10.56 -9.21
C GLU A 82 -8.93 -9.40 -9.99
N ASN A 83 -8.12 -8.63 -10.71
CA ASN A 83 -8.44 -7.41 -11.44
C ASN A 83 -8.80 -6.19 -10.57
N TYR A 84 -8.83 -6.31 -9.25
CA TYR A 84 -9.01 -5.16 -8.36
C TYR A 84 -7.80 -4.23 -8.44
N SER A 85 -8.00 -2.97 -8.12
CA SER A 85 -6.95 -1.96 -8.10
C SER A 85 -6.77 -1.37 -6.71
N LEU A 86 -5.53 -1.24 -6.27
CA LEU A 86 -5.16 -0.67 -4.97
C LEU A 86 -4.37 0.61 -5.20
N MET A 87 -4.86 1.73 -4.68
CA MET A 87 -4.12 2.98 -4.63
C MET A 87 -3.45 3.10 -3.28
N PHE A 88 -2.12 3.09 -3.29
CA PHE A 88 -1.30 3.31 -2.10
C PHE A 88 -0.94 4.79 -2.03
N ARG A 89 -1.14 5.42 -0.88
CA ARG A 89 -0.71 6.79 -0.57
C ARG A 89 0.22 6.78 0.62
N TYR A 90 1.46 7.25 0.44
CA TYR A 90 2.39 7.36 1.55
C TYR A 90 1.98 8.46 2.53
N LEU A 91 1.99 8.13 3.82
CA LEU A 91 1.64 9.03 4.92
C LEU A 91 2.86 9.46 5.75
N GLY A 92 4.06 9.01 5.39
CA GLY A 92 5.25 9.14 6.26
C GLY A 92 5.41 7.97 7.22
N ASN A 93 6.56 7.87 7.88
CA ASN A 93 6.82 6.91 8.95
C ASN A 93 6.46 5.45 8.63
N ALA A 94 6.79 4.99 7.41
CA ALA A 94 6.45 3.64 6.93
C ALA A 94 4.94 3.33 6.89
N ARG A 95 4.08 4.34 6.82
CA ARG A 95 2.62 4.20 6.75
C ARG A 95 2.09 4.50 5.36
N PHE A 96 1.09 3.73 4.96
CA PHE A 96 0.38 3.88 3.69
C PHE A 96 -1.12 3.84 3.94
N GLU A 97 -1.85 4.81 3.40
CA GLU A 97 -3.27 4.63 3.17
C GLU A 97 -3.46 3.79 1.91
N VAL A 98 -4.41 2.85 1.94
CA VAL A 98 -4.75 1.97 0.83
C VAL A 98 -6.23 2.10 0.51
N THR A 99 -6.52 2.64 -0.67
CA THR A 99 -7.88 2.66 -1.24
C THR A 99 -8.04 1.48 -2.20
N ILE A 100 -9.09 0.69 -2.01
CA ILE A 100 -9.36 -0.52 -2.80
C ILE A 100 -10.50 -0.23 -3.78
N PHE A 101 -10.30 -0.56 -5.05
CA PHE A 101 -11.28 -0.43 -6.11
C PHE A 101 -11.59 -1.82 -6.68
N ASP A 102 -12.87 -2.12 -6.86
CA ASP A 102 -13.30 -3.36 -7.51
C ASP A 102 -12.92 -3.38 -9.01
N SER A 103 -13.25 -4.47 -9.69
CA SER A 103 -12.93 -4.65 -11.12
C SER A 103 -13.60 -3.61 -12.04
N ASN A 104 -14.63 -2.90 -11.57
CA ASN A 104 -15.31 -1.83 -12.30
C ASN A 104 -14.74 -0.45 -11.96
N GLY A 105 -13.71 -0.37 -11.11
CA GLY A 105 -13.13 0.88 -10.63
C GLY A 105 -13.96 1.56 -9.54
N LYS A 106 -14.94 0.87 -8.94
CA LYS A 106 -15.72 1.44 -7.83
C LYS A 106 -14.92 1.27 -6.53
N GLU A 107 -14.75 2.37 -5.81
CA GLU A 107 -14.13 2.33 -4.48
C GLU A 107 -14.96 1.45 -3.54
N LYS A 108 -14.28 0.53 -2.86
CA LYS A 108 -14.87 -0.31 -1.83
C LYS A 108 -15.09 0.56 -0.60
N ALA A 109 -16.29 1.12 -0.49
CA ALA A 109 -16.73 1.83 0.69
C ALA A 109 -17.14 0.81 1.77
N TRP A 110 -16.44 0.83 2.89
CA TRP A 110 -16.88 0.13 4.09
C TRP A 110 -17.81 1.08 4.83
N CYS A 111 -19.09 0.70 4.99
CA CYS A 111 -20.02 1.51 5.75
C CYS A 111 -19.48 1.72 7.17
N CYS A 112 -19.53 2.96 7.66
CA CYS A 112 -19.38 3.24 9.08
C CYS A 112 -20.40 2.39 9.83
N SER A 113 -19.93 1.44 10.64
CA SER A 113 -20.79 0.85 11.66
C SER A 113 -21.01 1.96 12.69
N GLY A 114 -22.21 2.54 12.66
CA GLY A 114 -22.64 3.59 13.59
C GLY A 114 -22.79 3.08 15.00
#